data_AF-A0A3L6M1P7-F1
#
_entry.id   AF-A0A3L6M1P7-F1
#
_cell.length_a   1.000
_cell.length_b   1.000
_cell.length_c   1.000
_cell.angle_alpha   90.00
_cell.angle_beta   90.00
_cell.angle_gamma   90.00
#
_symmetry.space_group_name_H-M   'P 1'
#
loop_
_entity.id
_entity.type
_entity.pdbx_description
1 polymer ?
#
loop_
_entity_poly.entity_id
_entity_poly.type
_entity_poly.pdbx_seq_one_letter_code
_entity_poly.pdbx_strand_id
1 'polypeptide(L)'
;MPNNTLPADSFGDPFSLPDLPLPRQAVGFAVQRLDCDTLLDKTTGQFLPIRACERHVLFGSFDEAFAAASAWVLEHSPPPADHCLAIVPAGFDETMNRPYLIYGVLCTQP
;
A
#
# COMPACT_ATOMS: atom_id res chain seq x y z
N MET A 1 -23.95 -5.91 3.52
CA MET A 1 -22.51 -5.72 3.72
C MET A 1 -21.87 -7.09 3.55
N PRO A 2 -21.23 -7.43 2.42
CA PRO A 2 -20.53 -8.70 2.35
C PRO A 2 -19.37 -8.67 3.35
N ASN A 3 -19.47 -9.52 4.37
CA ASN A 3 -18.41 -9.84 5.31
C ASN A 3 -17.29 -10.52 4.51
N ASN A 4 -16.33 -9.72 4.09
CA ASN A 4 -15.23 -10.16 3.25
C ASN A 4 -13.92 -10.08 4.02
N THR A 5 -13.83 -10.88 5.07
CA THR A 5 -12.70 -10.92 5.99
C THR A 5 -11.54 -11.69 5.35
N LEU A 6 -10.80 -11.00 4.48
CA LEU A 6 -9.39 -11.32 4.28
C LEU A 6 -8.71 -11.31 5.66
N PRO A 7 -7.80 -12.26 5.97
CA PRO A 7 -6.99 -12.22 7.18
C PRO A 7 -6.35 -10.84 7.42
N ALA A 8 -6.20 -10.43 8.67
CA ALA A 8 -5.66 -9.10 9.01
C ALA A 8 -4.20 -8.91 8.54
N ASP A 9 -3.49 -10.02 8.35
CA ASP A 9 -2.12 -10.14 7.86
C ASP A 9 -2.04 -10.36 6.34
N SER A 10 -3.16 -10.34 5.62
CA SER A 10 -3.20 -10.63 4.18
C SER A 10 -2.19 -9.77 3.42
N PHE A 11 -2.14 -8.47 3.71
CA PHE A 11 -1.27 -7.52 3.02
C PHE A 11 0.02 -7.19 3.80
N GLY A 12 0.39 -8.04 4.77
CA GLY A 12 1.45 -7.80 5.74
C GLY A 12 0.92 -7.54 7.15
N ASP A 13 1.80 -7.61 8.14
CA ASP A 13 1.43 -7.39 9.54
C ASP A 13 0.98 -5.94 9.79
N PRO A 14 -0.10 -5.71 10.57
CA PRO A 14 -0.45 -4.38 11.03
C PRO A 14 0.68 -3.77 11.86
N PHE A 15 1.13 -2.57 11.49
CA PHE A 15 2.17 -1.85 12.22
C PHE A 15 1.80 -0.37 12.42
N SER A 16 2.31 0.18 13.52
CA SER A 16 2.23 1.61 13.81
C SER A 16 3.48 2.30 13.28
N LEU A 17 3.31 3.33 12.44
CA LEU A 17 4.41 4.18 11.98
C LEU A 17 5.33 4.71 13.09
N PRO A 18 4.83 5.19 14.26
CA PRO A 18 5.71 5.69 15.33
C PRO A 18 6.56 4.61 16.01
N ASP A 19 6.14 3.33 15.92
CA ASP A 19 6.82 2.22 16.59
C ASP A 19 7.88 1.55 15.69
N LEU A 20 7.94 1.94 14.41
CA LEU A 20 8.91 1.40 13.47
C LEU A 20 10.24 2.17 13.55
N PRO A 21 11.39 1.48 13.62
CA PRO A 21 12.72 2.11 13.55
C PRO A 21 13.03 2.53 12.11
N LEU A 22 12.28 3.51 11.59
CA LEU A 22 12.38 3.92 10.20
C LEU A 22 13.59 4.84 9.99
N PRO A 23 14.35 4.65 8.90
CA PRO A 23 15.45 5.56 8.55
C PRO A 23 14.95 6.95 8.15
N ARG A 24 13.66 7.09 7.82
CA ARG A 24 12.99 8.35 7.46
C ARG A 24 11.57 8.34 8.01
N GLN A 25 11.05 9.52 8.36
CA GLN A 25 9.69 9.64 8.88
C GLN A 25 8.66 9.26 7.80
N ALA A 26 7.88 8.22 8.06
CA ALA A 26 6.68 7.93 7.28
C ALA A 26 5.61 8.98 7.56
N VAL A 27 4.87 9.36 6.52
CA VAL A 27 3.70 10.24 6.65
C VAL A 27 2.39 9.49 6.47
N GLY A 28 2.45 8.21 6.06
CA GLY A 28 1.29 7.36 5.87
C GLY A 28 1.65 5.96 5.38
N PHE A 29 0.64 5.28 4.87
CA PHE A 29 0.72 3.94 4.31
C PHE A 29 0.44 3.99 2.81
N ALA A 30 1.00 3.07 2.05
CA ALA A 30 0.69 2.88 0.64
C ALA A 30 0.42 1.40 0.35
N VAL A 31 -0.48 1.12 -0.59
CA VAL A 31 -0.70 -0.24 -1.09
C VAL A 31 0.17 -0.42 -2.32
N GLN A 32 1.23 -1.23 -2.19
CA GLN A 32 2.16 -1.54 -3.26
C GLN A 32 1.78 -2.85 -3.93
N ARG A 33 1.94 -2.93 -5.25
CA ARG A 33 2.00 -4.22 -5.94
C ARG A 33 3.42 -4.78 -5.82
N LEU A 34 3.54 -6.01 -5.34
CA LEU A 34 4.81 -6.71 -5.21
C LEU A 34 5.51 -6.83 -6.57
N ASP A 35 6.84 -6.81 -6.55
CA ASP A 35 7.75 -6.79 -7.72
C ASP A 35 7.61 -5.55 -8.63
N CYS A 36 6.68 -4.64 -8.33
CA CYS A 36 6.39 -3.45 -9.13
C CYS A 36 6.61 -2.17 -8.31
N ASP A 37 7.08 -1.12 -8.98
CA ASP A 37 7.17 0.23 -8.40
C ASP A 37 5.84 0.99 -8.51
N THR A 38 4.71 0.28 -8.35
CA THR A 38 3.36 0.84 -8.51
C THR A 38 2.58 0.82 -7.20
N LEU A 39 1.80 1.89 -7.00
CA LEU A 39 0.96 2.10 -5.81
C LEU A 39 -0.49 2.25 -6.22
N LEU A 40 -1.40 1.76 -5.37
CA LEU A 40 -2.83 1.93 -5.56
C LEU A 40 -3.23 3.39 -5.32
N ASP A 41 -3.80 4.01 -6.33
CA ASP A 41 -4.40 5.33 -6.24
C ASP A 41 -5.84 5.22 -5.73
N LYS A 42 -6.12 5.83 -4.58
CA LYS A 42 -7.43 5.73 -3.92
C LYS A 42 -8.56 6.47 -4.65
N THR A 43 -8.24 7.36 -5.58
CA THR A 43 -9.22 8.14 -6.35
C THR A 43 -9.69 7.37 -7.57
N THR A 44 -8.77 6.69 -8.26
CA THR A 44 -9.02 6.00 -9.53
C THR A 44 -9.14 4.49 -9.37
N GLY A 45 -8.67 3.92 -8.26
CA GLY A 45 -8.60 2.46 -8.05
C GLY A 45 -7.53 1.77 -8.92
N GLN A 46 -6.62 2.53 -9.55
CA GLN A 46 -5.59 1.99 -10.44
C GLN A 46 -4.21 1.98 -9.78
N PHE A 47 -3.37 1.05 -10.22
CA PHE A 47 -1.96 1.03 -9.85
C PHE A 47 -1.17 1.98 -10.75
N LEU A 48 -0.58 3.02 -10.15
CA LEU A 48 0.22 4.02 -10.83
C LEU A 48 1.70 3.90 -10.42
N PRO A 49 2.67 4.14 -11.33
CA PRO A 49 4.08 4.17 -10.97
C PRO A 49 4.34 5.25 -9.91
N ILE A 50 5.17 4.96 -8.89
CA ILE A 50 5.51 5.90 -7.80
C ILE A 50 5.89 7.30 -8.31
N ARG A 51 6.55 7.37 -9.47
CA ARG A 51 7.00 8.63 -10.09
C ARG A 51 5.88 9.46 -10.70
N ALA A 52 4.76 8.84 -11.04
CA ALA A 52 3.56 9.47 -11.60
C ALA A 52 2.47 9.68 -10.53
N CYS A 53 2.64 9.10 -9.34
CA CYS A 53 1.69 9.23 -8.25
C CYS A 53 1.75 10.60 -7.58
N GLU A 54 0.59 11.19 -7.35
CA GLU A 54 0.43 12.32 -6.45
C GLU A 54 0.15 11.83 -5.01
N ARG A 55 -0.27 12.73 -4.11
CA ARG A 55 -0.59 12.39 -2.70
C ARG A 55 -1.73 11.37 -2.53
N HIS A 56 -2.50 11.07 -3.58
CA HIS A 56 -3.66 10.18 -3.50
C HIS A 56 -3.32 8.71 -3.23
N VAL A 57 -2.04 8.32 -3.34
CA VAL A 57 -1.58 6.96 -3.00
C VAL A 57 -1.21 6.78 -1.52
N LEU A 58 -1.31 7.85 -0.72
CA LEU A 58 -1.06 7.82 0.71
C LEU A 58 -2.36 7.72 1.51
N PHE A 59 -2.40 6.72 2.38
CA PHE A 59 -3.46 6.42 3.33
C PHE A 59 -3.03 6.88 4.73
N GLY A 60 -3.98 7.42 5.51
CA GLY A 60 -3.69 7.97 6.83
C GLY A 60 -3.52 6.91 7.91
N SER A 61 -4.02 5.70 7.66
CA SER A 61 -3.93 4.56 8.57
C SER A 61 -3.77 3.24 7.81
N PHE A 62 -3.32 2.21 8.52
CA PHE A 62 -3.24 0.86 7.98
C PHE A 62 -4.64 0.35 7.58
N ASP A 63 -5.66 0.63 8.40
CA ASP A 63 -7.04 0.20 8.14
C ASP A 63 -7.61 0.79 6.84
N GLU A 64 -7.31 2.06 6.55
CA GLU A 64 -7.70 2.70 5.28
C GLU A 64 -7.03 2.02 4.08
N ALA A 65 -5.72 1.73 4.18
CA ALA A 65 -4.99 1.01 3.14
C ALA A 65 -5.51 -0.42 2.96
N PHE A 66 -5.83 -1.10 4.06
CA PHE A 66 -6.39 -2.45 4.07
C PHE A 66 -7.77 -2.50 3.40
N ALA A 67 -8.65 -1.54 3.70
CA ALA A 67 -9.95 -1.45 3.07
C ALA A 67 -9.83 -1.25 1.56
N ALA A 68 -8.94 -0.36 1.11
CA ALA A 68 -8.69 -0.12 -0.31
C ALA A 68 -8.09 -1.34 -1.03
N ALA A 69 -7.09 -1.98 -0.43
CA ALA A 69 -6.49 -3.20 -0.97
C ALA A 69 -7.51 -4.35 -1.06
N SER A 70 -8.31 -4.55 -0.01
CA SER A 70 -9.36 -5.55 0.03
C SER A 70 -10.41 -5.33 -1.07
N ALA A 71 -10.87 -4.09 -1.23
CA ALA A 71 -11.81 -3.74 -2.29
C ALA A 71 -11.23 -4.05 -3.68
N TRP A 72 -9.95 -3.70 -3.91
CA TRP A 72 -9.29 -3.97 -5.17
C TRP A 72 -9.17 -5.47 -5.46
N VAL A 73 -8.72 -6.27 -4.49
CA VAL A 73 -8.57 -7.73 -4.63
C VAL A 73 -9.92 -8.38 -4.95
N LEU A 74 -10.98 -7.95 -4.27
CA LEU A 74 -12.32 -8.48 -4.49
C LEU A 74 -12.86 -8.22 -5.89
N GLU A 75 -12.55 -7.05 -6.43
CA GLU A 75 -13.01 -6.64 -7.74
C GLU A 75 -12.16 -7.24 -8.88
N HIS A 76 -10.86 -7.45 -8.65
CA HIS A 76 -9.91 -7.78 -9.72
C HIS A 76 -9.21 -9.14 -9.62
N SER A 77 -9.31 -9.89 -8.50
CA SER A 77 -8.59 -11.17 -8.33
C SER A 77 -9.33 -12.21 -7.49
N PRO A 78 -10.10 -13.10 -8.15
CA PRO A 78 -10.41 -14.43 -7.63
C PRO A 78 -9.36 -15.44 -8.13
N PRO A 79 -8.62 -16.16 -7.25
CA PRO A 79 -8.76 -16.28 -5.80
C PRO A 79 -8.05 -15.16 -5.00
N PRO A 80 -8.64 -14.66 -3.90
CA PRO A 80 -8.04 -13.59 -3.08
C PRO A 80 -6.71 -13.95 -2.42
N ALA A 81 -6.39 -15.24 -2.28
CA ALA A 81 -5.20 -15.73 -1.59
C ALA A 81 -3.90 -15.52 -2.39
N ASP A 82 -3.98 -15.35 -3.72
CA ASP A 82 -2.82 -15.15 -4.59
C ASP A 82 -2.57 -13.65 -4.90
N HIS A 83 -3.08 -12.75 -4.05
CA HIS A 83 -2.93 -11.33 -4.31
C HIS A 83 -1.45 -10.93 -4.25
N CYS A 84 -1.00 -10.12 -5.20
CA CYS A 84 0.37 -9.61 -5.24
C CYS A 84 0.46 -8.22 -4.59
N LEU A 85 -0.26 -7.96 -3.51
CA LEU A 85 -0.34 -6.66 -2.85
C LEU A 85 0.27 -6.67 -1.45
N ALA A 86 0.89 -5.57 -1.05
CA ALA A 86 1.40 -5.34 0.30
C ALA A 86 1.15 -3.91 0.77
N ILE A 87 0.87 -3.73 2.05
CA ILE A 87 0.77 -2.41 2.69
C ILE A 87 2.13 -2.06 3.27
N VAL A 88 2.66 -0.92 2.86
CA VAL A 88 4.02 -0.47 3.21
C VAL A 88 4.00 0.94 3.79
N PRO A 89 4.92 1.28 4.70
CA PRO A 89 5.06 2.64 5.15
C PRO A 89 5.67 3.49 4.02
N ALA A 90 5.05 4.64 3.78
CA ALA A 90 5.42 5.54 2.71
C ALA A 90 5.59 6.97 3.22
N GLY A 91 6.53 7.67 2.59
CA GLY A 91 6.76 9.09 2.79
C GLY A 91 6.28 9.90 1.59
N PHE A 92 6.23 11.22 1.75
CA PHE A 92 6.02 12.15 0.65
C PHE A 92 7.20 13.11 0.58
N ASP A 93 7.78 13.26 -0.60
CA ASP A 93 8.80 14.26 -0.88
C ASP A 93 8.11 15.52 -1.38
N GLU A 94 7.99 16.53 -0.50
CA GLU A 94 7.39 17.83 -0.81
C GLU A 94 8.20 18.62 -1.85
N THR A 95 9.50 18.36 -1.98
CA THR A 95 10.36 19.08 -2.93
C THR A 95 10.15 18.56 -4.34
N MET A 96 10.06 17.24 -4.49
CA MET A 96 9.85 16.57 -5.77
C MET A 96 8.38 16.26 -6.06
N ASN A 97 7.47 16.64 -5.15
CA ASN A 97 6.03 16.39 -5.17
C ASN A 97 5.66 14.93 -5.52
N ARG A 98 6.33 13.97 -4.88
CA ARG A 98 6.12 12.54 -5.16
C ARG A 98 6.20 11.67 -3.90
N PRO A 99 5.48 10.55 -3.84
CA PRO A 99 5.64 9.57 -2.78
C PRO A 99 6.99 8.85 -2.89
N TYR A 100 7.47 8.33 -1.77
CA TYR A 100 8.61 7.42 -1.73
C TYR A 100 8.33 6.26 -0.75
N LEU A 101 8.78 5.07 -1.13
CA LEU A 101 8.71 3.89 -0.27
C LEU A 101 9.91 3.85 0.67
N ILE A 102 9.67 3.64 1.95
CA ILE A 102 10.75 3.66 2.95
C ILE A 102 11.64 2.43 2.84
N TYR A 103 11.04 1.27 2.52
CA TYR A 103 11.75 0.00 2.34
C TYR A 103 12.02 -0.33 0.86
N GLY A 104 11.72 0.59 -0.07
CA GLY A 104 11.78 0.32 -1.50
C GLY A 104 10.66 -0.61 -1.97
N VAL A 105 10.82 -1.15 -3.18
CA VAL A 105 9.88 -2.10 -3.79
C VAL A 105 10.05 -3.45 -3.10
N LEU A 106 8.98 -3.94 -2.45
CA LEU A 106 8.95 -5.30 -1.94
C LEU A 106 8.87 -6.32 -3.07
N CYS A 107 9.71 -7.36 -2.99
CA CYS A 107 9.72 -8.48 -3.92
C CYS A 107 8.85 -9.63 -3.37
N THR A 108 8.21 -10.41 -4.26
CA THR A 108 7.48 -11.63 -3.87
C THR A 108 8.40 -12.78 -3.45
N GLN A 109 9.70 -12.71 -3.77
CA GLN A 109 10.72 -13.69 -3.37
C GLN A 109 11.74 -13.09 -2.38
N PRO A 110 12.09 -13.83 -1.32
CA PRO A 110 13.12 -13.45 -0.36
C PRO A 110 14.55 -13.48 -0.93
#